data_AF-A0A7V4GY11-F1
#
_entry.id   AF-A0A7V4GY11-F1
#
_cell.length_a   1.000
_cell.length_b   1.000
_cell.length_c   1.000
_cell.angle_alpha   90.00
_cell.angle_beta   90.00
_cell.angle_gamma   90.00
#
_symmetry.space_group_name_H-M   'P 1'
#
loop_
_entity.id
_entity.type
_entity.pdbx_description
1 polymer ?
#
loop_
_entity_poly.entity_id
_entity_poly.type
_entity_poly.pdbx_seq_one_letter_code
_entity_poly.pdbx_strand_id
1 'polypeptide(L)'
;MKYLSLIGILACAAAILFSCSEPTANVRNTEDFNSDWKFALGDFPDASQPVFDDGSWRTLDLPHDWSIEGNFSPDHPAGTGGGALPGGIGWYRKTFDVPVADSTKKIFIHFDGVYRNAEVWINGQYLGKRPYGYSSFRYELTPWLNFGGKNILAVKVDNSKQPNSRWYSGSGIYRNVWLVKTGKIHVDLWGTYITTPQVTKESAQIVIRTTVKNASPVEQTVALRTFIFSPEGKKISTLKTETTIPAGSTGEVTQEATVTSPHLWSVNHPVLYKSFTQVLAGDEVTDDYETPFGIRYFAFDREKGFFLNGEPMKILGVCNHHDLGCLGAAINTRALERQLEILKAMGANAIRTSHNPPAPELLNLCDRMGFLVMDEAFDMWKINKTPFDYGLDFDEWHQADLRDMILRDRNHPSVIIWSIGNEIPEQWDTSGLRIAPELAGIVKSLDPTRPITSACNNPNP
;
A
#
# COMPACT_ATOMS: atom_id res chain seq x y z
N MET A 1 -51.81 -51.65 24.17
CA MET A 1 -52.25 -50.30 23.79
C MET A 1 -51.66 -49.29 24.76
N LYS A 2 -50.96 -48.29 24.21
CA LYS A 2 -50.58 -46.97 24.77
C LYS A 2 -49.71 -46.99 26.05
N TYR A 3 -48.37 -46.87 26.00
CA TYR A 3 -47.45 -45.82 25.52
C TYR A 3 -47.43 -44.48 26.31
N LEU A 4 -46.19 -44.08 26.62
CA LEU A 4 -45.62 -42.82 27.14
C LEU A 4 -45.80 -42.51 28.65
N SER A 5 -44.81 -42.55 29.55
CA SER A 5 -43.40 -42.06 29.59
C SER A 5 -43.25 -40.52 29.60
N LEU A 6 -43.10 -39.94 30.79
CA LEU A 6 -42.53 -38.59 30.97
C LEU A 6 -41.29 -38.71 31.86
N ILE A 7 -40.13 -38.70 31.20
CA ILE A 7 -38.80 -38.64 31.79
C ILE A 7 -38.47 -37.16 32.05
N GLY A 8 -38.32 -36.78 33.30
CA GLY A 8 -37.70 -35.50 33.68
C GLY A 8 -36.19 -35.67 33.72
N ILE A 9 -35.51 -35.40 32.61
CA ILE A 9 -34.06 -35.19 32.59
C ILE A 9 -33.81 -33.70 32.80
N LEU A 10 -33.26 -33.34 33.96
CA LEU A 10 -32.53 -32.09 34.15
C LEU A 10 -31.31 -32.12 33.21
N ALA A 11 -31.41 -31.43 32.08
CA ALA A 11 -30.23 -31.07 31.29
C ALA A 11 -29.61 -29.82 31.92
N CYS A 12 -28.55 -30.00 32.71
CA CYS A 12 -27.62 -28.91 33.03
C CYS A 12 -26.92 -28.50 31.73
N ALA A 13 -27.48 -27.52 31.03
CA ALA A 13 -26.78 -26.79 29.99
C ALA A 13 -25.71 -25.92 30.65
N ALA A 14 -24.49 -26.43 30.75
CA ALA A 14 -23.31 -25.62 30.99
C ALA A 14 -23.06 -24.78 29.73
N ALA A 15 -23.60 -23.55 29.70
CA ALA A 15 -23.19 -22.55 28.74
C ALA A 15 -21.73 -22.17 29.03
N ILE A 16 -20.80 -22.76 28.27
CA ILE A 16 -19.42 -22.27 28.20
C ILE A 16 -19.47 -20.95 27.44
N LEU A 17 -19.60 -19.85 28.17
CA LEU A 17 -19.30 -18.52 27.65
C LEU A 17 -17.81 -18.46 27.34
N PHE A 18 -17.42 -18.76 26.10
CA PHE A 18 -16.11 -18.37 25.57
C PHE A 18 -16.10 -16.84 25.45
N SER A 19 -15.77 -16.16 26.55
CA SER A 19 -15.34 -14.77 26.49
C SER A 19 -13.95 -14.73 25.87
N CYS A 20 -13.89 -14.62 24.54
CA CYS A 20 -12.69 -14.16 23.84
C CYS A 20 -12.53 -12.66 24.10
N SER A 21 -11.84 -12.30 25.18
CA SER A 21 -11.36 -10.92 25.42
C SER A 21 -9.88 -11.02 25.82
N GLU A 22 -8.93 -10.29 25.23
CA GLU A 22 -9.03 -8.97 24.59
C GLU A 22 -8.24 -8.92 23.26
N PRO A 23 -8.69 -8.06 22.34
CA PRO A 23 -7.81 -7.03 21.81
C PRO A 23 -8.44 -5.67 22.07
N THR A 24 -7.91 -4.88 23.01
CA THR A 24 -8.03 -3.42 22.93
C THR A 24 -6.79 -2.76 23.53
N ALA A 25 -5.82 -2.54 22.66
CA ALA A 25 -5.21 -1.23 22.59
C ALA A 25 -5.46 -0.75 21.15
N ASN A 26 -5.95 0.48 21.00
CA ASN A 26 -6.13 1.20 19.72
C ASN A 26 -5.21 2.42 19.79
N VAL A 27 -3.92 2.13 19.99
CA VAL A 27 -2.85 3.10 20.21
C VAL A 27 -2.47 3.71 18.88
N ARG A 28 -2.32 2.86 17.86
CA ARG A 28 -2.23 3.34 16.48
C ARG A 28 -3.59 3.82 16.05
N ASN A 29 -3.66 5.07 15.61
CA ASN A 29 -4.84 5.62 14.99
C ASN A 29 -4.50 5.98 13.55
N THR A 30 -5.13 5.29 12.60
CA THR A 30 -5.06 5.60 11.16
C THR A 30 -6.42 6.17 10.77
N GLU A 31 -6.47 7.49 10.57
CA GLU A 31 -7.68 8.22 10.25
C GLU A 31 -7.75 8.48 8.74
N ASP A 32 -8.92 8.22 8.13
CA ASP A 32 -9.24 8.69 6.78
C ASP A 32 -9.20 10.22 6.79
N PHE A 33 -8.30 10.79 5.99
CA PHE A 33 -8.04 12.22 5.98
C PHE A 33 -8.51 12.88 4.68
N ASN A 34 -9.51 12.31 4.02
CA ASN A 34 -9.93 12.70 2.67
C ASN A 34 -10.98 13.81 2.64
N SER A 35 -11.77 14.04 3.69
CA SER A 35 -12.85 15.04 3.64
C SER A 35 -12.35 16.48 3.76
N ASP A 36 -13.15 17.45 3.29
CA ASP A 36 -13.02 18.89 3.58
C ASP A 36 -11.66 19.51 3.18
N TRP A 37 -11.14 19.16 2.00
CA TRP A 37 -9.98 19.81 1.41
C TRP A 37 -10.40 21.05 0.62
N LYS A 38 -9.52 22.06 0.61
CA LYS A 38 -9.60 23.22 -0.27
C LYS A 38 -8.72 22.99 -1.49
N PHE A 39 -9.23 23.30 -2.68
CA PHE A 39 -8.51 23.15 -3.94
C PHE A 39 -8.63 24.39 -4.83
N ALA A 40 -7.52 24.76 -5.47
CA ALA A 40 -7.50 25.70 -6.59
C ALA A 40 -6.54 25.23 -7.69
N LEU A 41 -6.98 25.37 -8.93
CA LEU A 41 -6.15 25.18 -10.12
C LEU A 41 -5.42 26.49 -10.46
N GLY A 42 -4.11 26.44 -10.58
CA GLY A 42 -3.21 27.59 -10.72
C GLY A 42 -1.98 27.44 -9.82
N ASP A 43 -0.99 28.30 -10.02
CA ASP A 43 0.18 28.36 -9.13
C ASP A 43 0.02 29.50 -8.13
N PHE A 44 0.04 29.16 -6.84
CA PHE A 44 -0.12 30.08 -5.72
C PHE A 44 1.12 29.97 -4.81
N PRO A 45 2.23 30.65 -5.10
CA PRO A 45 3.50 30.47 -4.38
C PRO A 45 3.39 30.66 -2.85
N ASP A 46 2.51 31.57 -2.43
CA ASP A 46 2.27 31.86 -1.00
C ASP A 46 1.31 30.88 -0.33
N ALA A 47 0.69 29.94 -1.08
CA ALA A 47 -0.27 28.98 -0.53
C ALA A 47 0.37 27.89 0.36
N SER A 48 1.70 27.89 0.51
CA SER A 48 2.38 27.14 1.58
C SER A 48 2.23 27.80 2.95
N GLN A 49 2.00 29.11 3.00
CA GLN A 49 2.02 29.89 4.23
C GLN A 49 0.73 29.72 5.04
N PRO A 50 0.81 29.65 6.39
CA PRO A 50 -0.38 29.54 7.24
C PRO A 50 -1.37 30.71 7.08
N VAL A 51 -0.84 31.91 6.83
CA VAL A 51 -1.62 33.15 6.73
C VAL A 51 -2.30 33.36 5.36
N PHE A 52 -2.05 32.48 4.39
CA PHE A 52 -2.66 32.56 3.07
C PHE A 52 -4.18 32.34 3.16
N ASP A 53 -4.96 33.22 2.54
CA ASP A 53 -6.41 33.14 2.48
C ASP A 53 -6.87 32.20 1.35
N ASP A 54 -7.33 31.01 1.73
CA ASP A 54 -7.93 30.01 0.84
C ASP A 54 -9.48 30.02 0.88
N GLY A 55 -10.09 31.07 1.45
CA GLY A 55 -11.54 31.16 1.62
C GLY A 55 -12.33 31.09 0.32
N SER A 56 -11.74 31.52 -0.80
CA SER A 56 -12.32 31.45 -2.14
C SER A 56 -12.12 30.11 -2.85
N TRP A 57 -11.31 29.21 -2.29
CA TRP A 57 -11.00 27.92 -2.92
C TRP A 57 -12.17 26.94 -2.77
N ARG A 58 -12.31 26.06 -3.78
CA ARG A 58 -13.35 25.03 -3.80
C ARG A 58 -13.13 24.05 -2.66
N THR A 59 -14.16 23.79 -1.86
CA THR A 59 -14.15 22.66 -0.93
C THR A 59 -14.50 21.38 -1.68
N LEU A 60 -13.73 20.32 -1.47
CA LEU A 60 -13.97 18.98 -2.03
C LEU A 60 -13.47 17.90 -1.09
N ASP A 61 -13.88 16.67 -1.36
CA ASP A 61 -13.33 15.48 -0.74
C ASP A 61 -12.37 14.79 -1.70
N LEU A 62 -11.28 14.25 -1.16
CA LEU A 62 -10.40 13.33 -1.86
C LEU A 62 -11.04 11.94 -1.90
N PRO A 63 -10.55 11.04 -2.77
CA PRO A 63 -9.57 11.22 -3.84
C PRO A 63 -10.07 12.12 -4.97
N HIS A 64 -9.17 12.91 -5.57
CA HIS A 64 -9.54 13.93 -6.55
C HIS A 64 -8.59 13.96 -7.75
N ASP A 65 -9.19 14.05 -8.94
CA ASP A 65 -8.51 14.24 -10.22
C ASP A 65 -9.11 15.47 -10.91
N TRP A 66 -8.35 16.56 -11.02
CA TRP A 66 -8.88 17.78 -11.66
C TRP A 66 -8.86 17.71 -13.18
N SER A 67 -8.06 16.82 -13.78
CA SER A 67 -7.94 16.72 -15.23
C SER A 67 -9.24 16.23 -15.86
N ILE A 68 -9.94 15.29 -15.21
CA ILE A 68 -11.20 14.73 -15.73
C ILE A 68 -12.35 15.74 -15.76
N GLU A 69 -12.25 16.82 -14.98
CA GLU A 69 -13.23 17.91 -14.96
C GLU A 69 -13.09 18.86 -16.17
N GLY A 70 -11.96 18.77 -16.89
CA GLY A 70 -11.67 19.60 -18.05
C GLY A 70 -12.37 19.17 -19.33
N ASN A 71 -12.45 20.08 -20.30
CA ASN A 71 -12.92 19.74 -21.64
C ASN A 71 -11.84 19.04 -22.45
N PHE A 72 -12.23 18.02 -23.21
CA PHE A 72 -11.37 17.40 -24.21
C PHE A 72 -10.96 18.41 -25.29
N SER A 73 -9.67 18.45 -25.63
CA SER A 73 -9.16 19.31 -26.71
C SER A 73 -7.89 18.72 -27.34
N PRO A 74 -7.75 18.76 -28.68
CA PRO A 74 -6.49 18.40 -29.34
C PRO A 74 -5.33 19.35 -29.01
N ASP A 75 -5.63 20.55 -28.49
CA ASP A 75 -4.64 21.56 -28.14
C ASP A 75 -4.00 21.33 -26.76
N HIS A 76 -4.53 20.38 -25.96
CA HIS A 76 -3.93 20.07 -24.67
C HIS A 76 -2.55 19.42 -24.86
N PRO A 77 -1.50 19.91 -24.16
CA PRO A 77 -0.12 19.43 -24.32
C PRO A 77 0.09 17.92 -24.09
N ALA A 78 -0.80 17.26 -23.33
CA ALA A 78 -0.75 15.82 -23.08
C ALA A 78 -1.07 14.99 -24.33
N GLY A 79 -1.69 15.59 -25.36
CA GLY A 79 -2.08 14.95 -26.60
C GLY A 79 -3.08 13.80 -26.41
N THR A 80 -3.27 13.00 -27.44
CA THR A 80 -4.19 11.85 -27.41
C THR A 80 -3.74 10.74 -26.46
N GLY A 81 -2.42 10.57 -26.27
CA GLY A 81 -1.86 9.62 -25.30
C GLY A 81 -2.27 9.95 -23.86
N GLY A 82 -2.25 11.22 -23.48
CA GLY A 82 -2.74 11.68 -22.19
C GLY A 82 -4.26 11.93 -22.13
N GLY A 83 -5.04 11.30 -23.02
CA GLY A 83 -6.51 11.43 -23.02
C GLY A 83 -7.06 12.76 -23.53
N ALA A 84 -6.23 13.60 -24.17
CA ALA A 84 -6.60 14.93 -24.66
C ALA A 84 -7.26 15.81 -23.59
N LEU A 85 -6.74 15.77 -22.36
CA LEU A 85 -7.21 16.51 -21.19
C LEU A 85 -6.10 17.40 -20.60
N PRO A 86 -6.43 18.46 -19.86
CA PRO A 86 -5.45 19.40 -19.31
C PRO A 86 -4.68 18.81 -18.14
N GLY A 87 -3.48 19.33 -17.89
CA GLY A 87 -2.71 19.13 -16.66
C GLY A 87 -2.63 20.42 -15.85
N GLY A 88 -1.42 20.90 -15.62
CA GLY A 88 -1.16 22.19 -14.96
C GLY A 88 -0.66 22.06 -13.53
N ILE A 89 -0.66 23.18 -12.81
CA ILE A 89 -0.31 23.24 -11.38
C ILE A 89 -1.61 23.36 -10.59
N GLY A 90 -1.76 22.57 -9.55
CA GLY A 90 -2.88 22.64 -8.61
C GLY A 90 -2.38 22.67 -7.17
N TRP A 91 -3.14 23.32 -6.31
CA TRP A 91 -2.84 23.37 -4.88
C TRP A 91 -4.01 22.83 -4.07
N TYR A 92 -3.67 22.06 -3.04
CA TYR A 92 -4.60 21.57 -2.02
C TYR A 92 -4.20 22.13 -0.67
N ARG A 93 -5.19 22.52 0.14
CA ARG A 93 -5.00 22.95 1.53
C ARG A 93 -6.00 22.26 2.44
N LYS A 94 -5.57 21.91 3.65
CA LYS A 94 -6.43 21.36 4.68
C LYS A 94 -6.09 21.98 6.02
N THR A 95 -7.12 22.52 6.67
CA THR A 95 -7.04 22.98 8.07
C THR A 95 -7.59 21.89 8.97
N PHE A 96 -6.88 21.58 10.05
CA PHE A 96 -7.29 20.58 11.02
C PHE A 96 -6.74 20.88 12.41
N ASP A 97 -7.41 20.38 13.44
CA ASP A 97 -6.98 20.52 14.83
C ASP A 97 -6.27 19.25 15.32
N VAL A 98 -5.23 19.42 16.13
CA VAL A 98 -4.56 18.30 16.81
C VAL A 98 -4.71 18.48 18.32
N PRO A 99 -5.35 17.56 19.06
CA PRO A 99 -5.51 17.69 20.51
C PRO A 99 -4.18 17.75 21.27
N VAL A 100 -4.14 18.50 22.39
CA VAL A 100 -2.96 18.52 23.30
C VAL A 100 -2.59 17.13 23.79
N ALA A 101 -3.59 16.24 23.96
CA ALA A 101 -3.37 14.86 24.39
C ALA A 101 -2.50 14.04 23.43
N ASP A 102 -2.38 14.44 22.15
CA ASP A 102 -1.54 13.77 21.17
C ASP A 102 -0.08 14.28 21.17
N SER A 103 0.31 15.21 22.06
CA SER A 103 1.67 15.79 22.09
C SER A 103 2.79 14.81 22.42
N THR A 104 2.46 13.62 22.92
CA THR A 104 3.41 12.54 23.21
C THR A 104 3.54 11.56 22.03
N LYS A 105 2.65 11.63 21.05
CA LYS A 105 2.59 10.72 19.90
C LYS A 105 3.52 11.16 18.77
N LYS A 106 3.74 10.24 17.83
CA LYS A 106 4.26 10.55 16.50
C LYS A 106 3.09 10.64 15.53
N ILE A 107 3.05 11.70 14.73
CA ILE A 107 1.96 11.98 13.78
C ILE A 107 2.57 12.10 12.39
N PHE A 108 1.98 11.39 11.44
CA PHE A 108 2.42 11.32 10.04
C PHE A 108 1.25 11.60 9.10
N ILE A 109 1.56 12.16 7.94
CA ILE A 109 0.65 12.20 6.79
C ILE A 109 1.11 11.17 5.78
N HIS A 110 0.21 10.30 5.34
CA HIS A 110 0.46 9.27 4.34
C HIS A 110 -0.35 9.56 3.09
N PHE A 111 0.29 9.53 1.92
CA PHE A 111 -0.36 9.65 0.63
C PHE A 111 -0.20 8.33 -0.12
N ASP A 112 -1.29 7.76 -0.63
CA ASP A 112 -1.22 6.52 -1.42
C ASP A 112 -0.84 6.76 -2.89
N GLY A 113 -0.87 8.01 -3.33
CA GLY A 113 -0.40 8.47 -4.64
C GLY A 113 -0.89 9.87 -4.97
N VAL A 114 0.00 10.67 -5.55
CA VAL A 114 -0.28 12.04 -5.99
C VAL A 114 0.37 12.24 -7.35
N TYR A 115 -0.43 12.46 -8.40
CA TYR A 115 0.08 12.61 -9.76
C TYR A 115 0.14 14.09 -10.15
N ARG A 116 1.32 14.70 -10.27
CA ARG A 116 2.66 14.23 -9.89
C ARG A 116 3.50 15.41 -9.38
N ASN A 117 4.78 15.18 -9.09
CA ASN A 117 5.67 16.22 -8.54
C ASN A 117 5.06 16.90 -7.31
N ALA A 118 4.58 16.09 -6.36
CA ALA A 118 3.96 16.60 -5.16
C ALA A 118 5.01 17.22 -4.25
N GLU A 119 4.73 18.41 -3.72
CA GLU A 119 5.50 19.07 -2.68
C GLU A 119 4.57 19.35 -1.49
N VAL A 120 5.03 19.08 -0.26
CA VAL A 120 4.16 19.10 0.93
C VAL A 120 4.72 20.02 2.01
N TRP A 121 3.84 20.81 2.63
CA TRP A 121 4.14 21.67 3.76
C TRP A 121 3.16 21.48 4.91
N ILE A 122 3.65 21.63 6.15
CA ILE A 122 2.82 21.74 7.35
C ILE A 122 3.18 23.05 8.06
N ASN A 123 2.19 23.90 8.31
CA ASN A 123 2.38 25.20 8.98
C ASN A 123 3.51 26.05 8.35
N GLY A 124 3.62 26.05 7.02
CA GLY A 124 4.67 26.76 6.27
C GLY A 124 6.01 26.04 6.20
N GLN A 125 6.20 24.92 6.91
CA GLN A 125 7.44 24.14 6.91
C GLN A 125 7.42 23.11 5.81
N TYR A 126 8.43 23.14 4.94
CA TYR A 126 8.57 22.19 3.85
C TYR A 126 8.97 20.80 4.36
N LEU A 127 8.21 19.79 3.97
CA LEU A 127 8.42 18.39 4.37
C LEU A 127 9.19 17.60 3.31
N GLY A 128 8.95 17.88 2.03
CA GLY A 128 9.63 17.20 0.94
C GLY A 128 8.84 17.19 -0.36
N LYS A 129 9.47 16.57 -1.37
CA LYS A 129 8.91 16.32 -2.70
C LYS A 129 8.81 14.83 -2.98
N ARG A 130 7.80 14.42 -3.74
CA ARG A 130 7.73 13.10 -4.39
C ARG A 130 7.44 13.27 -5.90
N PRO A 131 8.43 13.03 -6.79
CA PRO A 131 8.24 13.20 -8.23
C PRO A 131 7.34 12.15 -8.87
N TYR A 132 7.50 10.88 -8.48
CA TYR A 132 6.78 9.77 -9.10
C TYR A 132 5.31 9.79 -8.70
N GLY A 133 4.43 9.80 -9.71
CA GLY A 133 3.00 9.98 -9.49
C GLY A 133 2.29 8.78 -8.86
N TYR A 134 2.92 7.59 -8.87
CA TYR A 134 2.26 6.34 -8.52
C TYR A 134 2.73 5.73 -7.18
N SER A 135 3.77 6.29 -6.58
CA SER A 135 4.30 5.82 -5.29
C SER A 135 3.46 6.29 -4.11
N SER A 136 3.29 5.43 -3.12
CA SER A 136 2.90 5.85 -1.78
C SER A 136 4.09 6.49 -1.05
N PHE A 137 3.85 7.46 -0.19
CA PHE A 137 4.89 8.10 0.63
C PHE A 137 4.31 8.67 1.94
N ARG A 138 5.19 8.92 2.93
CA ARG A 138 4.81 9.57 4.20
C ARG A 138 5.74 10.72 4.57
N TYR A 139 5.23 11.65 5.37
CA TYR A 139 6.04 12.63 6.09
C TYR A 139 5.67 12.68 7.57
N GLU A 140 6.65 12.91 8.45
CA GLU A 140 6.41 13.17 9.86
C GLU A 140 5.96 14.62 10.05
N LEU A 141 4.80 14.81 10.69
CA LEU A 141 4.25 16.12 11.02
C LEU A 141 4.67 16.61 12.40
N THR A 142 4.91 15.68 13.34
CA THR A 142 5.09 15.94 14.78
C THR A 142 5.94 17.18 15.12
N PRO A 143 7.13 17.39 14.51
CA PRO A 143 8.01 18.51 14.88
C PRO A 143 7.41 19.90 14.65
N TRP A 144 6.37 19.99 13.80
CA TRP A 144 5.83 21.25 13.28
C TRP A 144 4.36 21.48 13.66
N LEU A 145 3.76 20.58 14.43
CA LEU A 145 2.35 20.67 14.82
C LEU A 145 2.12 21.64 15.98
N ASN A 146 1.06 22.41 15.85
CA ASN A 146 0.45 23.20 16.92
C ASN A 146 -0.52 22.30 17.69
N PHE A 147 -0.07 21.70 18.79
CA PHE A 147 -0.92 20.91 19.68
C PHE A 147 -1.89 21.81 20.45
N GLY A 148 -3.17 21.45 20.47
CA GLY A 148 -4.26 22.25 21.04
C GLY A 148 -4.76 23.37 20.15
N GLY A 149 -4.33 23.42 18.88
CA GLY A 149 -4.73 24.46 17.95
C GLY A 149 -4.75 23.98 16.51
N LYS A 150 -4.95 24.96 15.61
CA LYS A 150 -5.08 24.76 14.17
C LYS A 150 -3.74 24.49 13.51
N ASN A 151 -3.78 23.57 12.55
CA ASN A 151 -2.68 23.19 11.69
C ASN A 151 -3.13 23.30 10.24
N ILE A 152 -2.21 23.69 9.36
CA ILE A 152 -2.47 23.88 7.93
C ILE A 152 -1.51 23.00 7.15
N LEU A 153 -2.06 22.01 6.47
CA LEU A 153 -1.35 21.19 5.49
C LEU A 153 -1.57 21.82 4.11
N ALA A 154 -0.50 22.00 3.34
CA ALA A 154 -0.55 22.46 1.96
C ALA A 154 0.20 21.47 1.05
N VAL A 155 -0.38 21.21 -0.13
CA VAL A 155 0.19 20.31 -1.13
C VAL A 155 0.16 21.00 -2.49
N LYS A 156 1.32 21.21 -3.09
CA LYS A 156 1.44 21.63 -4.49
C LYS A 156 1.58 20.38 -5.34
N VAL A 157 0.87 20.33 -6.45
CA VAL A 157 0.95 19.25 -7.45
C VAL A 157 1.25 19.88 -8.80
N ASP A 158 2.34 19.47 -9.44
CA ASP A 158 2.79 20.02 -10.71
C ASP A 158 2.77 18.97 -11.82
N ASN A 159 1.71 19.04 -12.62
CA ASN A 159 1.54 18.28 -13.86
C ASN A 159 1.57 19.18 -15.11
N SER A 160 2.34 20.29 -15.06
CA SER A 160 2.39 21.29 -16.14
C SER A 160 3.27 20.89 -17.32
N LYS A 161 4.36 20.15 -17.08
CA LYS A 161 5.26 19.65 -18.14
C LYS A 161 4.66 18.39 -18.77
N GLN A 162 4.26 18.50 -20.04
CA GLN A 162 3.53 17.48 -20.80
C GLN A 162 4.05 17.41 -22.26
N PRO A 163 3.95 16.26 -22.95
CA PRO A 163 3.46 14.99 -22.43
C PRO A 163 4.50 14.32 -21.50
N ASN A 164 4.02 13.75 -20.40
CA ASN A 164 4.83 13.05 -19.39
C ASN A 164 4.38 11.61 -19.08
N SER A 165 3.41 11.11 -19.85
CA SER A 165 2.84 9.78 -19.77
C SER A 165 2.38 9.34 -21.16
N ARG A 166 2.38 8.02 -21.43
CA ARG A 166 1.84 7.45 -22.68
C ARG A 166 0.33 7.20 -22.63
N TRP A 167 -0.26 7.21 -21.42
CA TRP A 167 -1.68 7.03 -21.14
C TRP A 167 -2.21 8.19 -20.28
N TYR A 168 -3.53 8.27 -20.14
CA TYR A 168 -4.17 9.23 -19.24
C TYR A 168 -3.75 8.98 -17.78
N SER A 169 -3.06 9.95 -17.19
CA SER A 169 -2.59 9.87 -15.80
C SER A 169 -3.61 10.39 -14.78
N GLY A 170 -4.43 11.37 -15.19
CA GLY A 170 -5.09 12.30 -14.27
C GLY A 170 -4.11 13.30 -13.65
N SER A 171 -4.62 14.18 -12.79
CA SER A 171 -3.80 15.12 -12.00
C SER A 171 -4.39 15.36 -10.61
N GLY A 172 -3.57 15.27 -9.57
CA GLY A 172 -3.98 15.58 -8.20
C GLY A 172 -3.69 14.49 -7.18
N ILE A 173 -4.32 14.64 -6.02
CA ILE A 173 -4.29 13.64 -4.94
C ILE A 173 -5.37 12.60 -5.26
N TYR A 174 -5.07 11.75 -6.24
CA TYR A 174 -6.01 10.81 -6.84
C TYR A 174 -6.15 9.50 -6.04
N ARG A 175 -5.38 9.33 -4.96
CA ARG A 175 -5.52 8.24 -3.99
C ARG A 175 -5.73 8.76 -2.57
N ASN A 176 -6.11 7.85 -1.68
CA ASN A 176 -6.43 8.16 -0.29
C ASN A 176 -5.26 8.79 0.46
N VAL A 177 -5.63 9.64 1.43
CA VAL A 177 -4.72 10.28 2.38
C VAL A 177 -5.08 9.84 3.78
N TRP A 178 -4.07 9.51 4.58
CA TRP A 178 -4.26 9.04 5.95
C TRP A 178 -3.46 9.88 6.95
N LEU A 179 -4.11 10.26 8.05
CA LEU A 179 -3.43 10.83 9.22
C LEU A 179 -3.13 9.68 10.19
N VAL A 180 -1.85 9.39 10.40
CA VAL A 180 -1.43 8.24 11.21
C VAL A 180 -0.77 8.72 12.50
N LYS A 181 -1.31 8.28 13.64
CA LYS A 181 -0.79 8.58 14.98
C LYS A 181 -0.30 7.29 15.63
N THR A 182 0.91 7.30 16.19
CA THR A 182 1.52 6.16 16.88
C THR A 182 2.18 6.59 18.18
N GLY A 183 2.51 5.64 19.07
CA GLY A 183 3.42 5.92 20.17
C GLY A 183 4.87 6.16 19.71
N LYS A 184 5.75 6.57 20.63
CA LYS A 184 7.18 6.79 20.30
C LYS A 184 7.94 5.52 19.92
N ILE A 185 7.44 4.36 20.37
CA ILE A 185 7.98 3.05 20.04
C ILE A 185 6.89 2.31 19.26
N HIS A 186 7.08 2.11 17.96
CA HIS A 186 6.02 1.67 17.05
C HIS A 186 6.56 0.80 15.92
N VAL A 187 5.69 0.00 15.30
CA VAL A 187 6.02 -0.68 14.04
C VAL A 187 6.26 0.37 12.95
N ASP A 188 7.40 0.29 12.26
CA ASP A 188 7.77 1.28 11.26
C ASP A 188 6.82 1.24 10.03
N LEU A 189 6.92 2.21 9.12
CA LEU A 189 6.13 2.22 7.89
C LEU A 189 6.35 0.93 7.10
N TRP A 190 5.26 0.20 6.87
CA TRP A 190 5.29 -1.11 6.20
C TRP A 190 6.28 -2.10 6.85
N GLY A 191 6.46 -1.95 8.17
CA GLY A 191 7.48 -2.65 8.95
C GLY A 191 7.24 -4.13 9.16
N THR A 192 6.10 -4.68 8.72
CA THR A 192 5.83 -6.12 8.80
C THR A 192 6.14 -6.82 7.48
N TYR A 193 6.70 -8.03 7.58
CA TYR A 193 6.93 -8.92 6.46
C TYR A 193 6.60 -10.36 6.86
N ILE A 194 5.51 -10.89 6.31
CA ILE A 194 5.00 -12.23 6.62
C ILE A 194 5.28 -13.15 5.43
N THR A 195 5.95 -14.26 5.70
CA THR A 195 6.26 -15.29 4.69
C THR A 195 5.82 -16.67 5.16
N THR A 196 5.58 -17.56 4.21
CA THR A 196 5.19 -18.95 4.46
C THR A 196 6.15 -19.92 3.76
N PRO A 197 7.39 -20.07 4.26
CA PRO A 197 8.47 -20.77 3.54
C PRO A 197 8.24 -22.28 3.39
N GLN A 198 7.42 -22.87 4.25
CA GLN A 198 7.06 -24.29 4.18
C GLN A 198 5.54 -24.42 4.29
N VAL A 199 4.90 -24.95 3.25
CA VAL A 199 3.45 -25.10 3.19
C VAL A 199 3.10 -26.45 2.59
N THR A 200 2.32 -27.23 3.33
CA THR A 200 1.64 -28.45 2.89
C THR A 200 0.15 -28.37 3.23
N LYS A 201 -0.63 -29.40 2.90
CA LYS A 201 -2.04 -29.49 3.30
C LYS A 201 -2.19 -29.73 4.82
N GLU A 202 -1.17 -30.29 5.45
CA GLU A 202 -1.16 -30.68 6.86
C GLU A 202 -0.60 -29.58 7.76
N SER A 203 0.33 -28.76 7.27
CA SER A 203 0.96 -27.70 8.08
C SER A 203 1.53 -26.57 7.23
N ALA A 204 1.58 -25.37 7.80
CA ALA A 204 2.34 -24.25 7.26
C ALA A 204 3.18 -23.57 8.34
N GLN A 205 4.44 -23.29 8.03
CA GLN A 205 5.29 -22.41 8.82
C GLN A 205 4.99 -20.96 8.44
N ILE A 206 4.75 -20.11 9.43
CA ILE A 206 4.59 -18.67 9.28
C ILE A 206 5.81 -18.00 9.90
N VAL A 207 6.50 -17.16 9.14
CA VAL A 207 7.63 -16.35 9.63
C VAL A 207 7.23 -14.88 9.51
N ILE A 208 7.23 -14.18 10.64
CA ILE A 208 6.82 -12.78 10.78
C ILE A 208 8.06 -11.99 11.18
N ARG A 209 8.55 -11.13 10.27
CA ARG A 209 9.57 -10.12 10.59
C ARG A 209 8.88 -8.79 10.83
N THR A 210 9.22 -8.13 11.93
CA THR A 210 8.67 -6.83 12.29
C THR A 210 9.81 -5.86 12.60
N THR A 211 9.87 -4.77 11.86
CA THR A 211 10.73 -3.62 12.13
C THR A 211 10.02 -2.68 13.09
N VAL A 212 10.63 -2.48 14.27
CA VAL A 212 10.14 -1.55 15.29
C VAL A 212 11.07 -0.35 15.36
N LYS A 213 10.50 0.86 15.33
CA LYS A 213 11.19 2.13 15.50
C LYS A 213 11.13 2.55 16.97
N ASN A 214 12.29 2.80 17.58
CA ASN A 214 12.40 3.54 18.83
C ASN A 214 12.69 5.01 18.51
N ALA A 215 11.65 5.85 18.51
CA ALA A 215 11.79 7.29 18.32
C ALA A 215 11.98 8.07 19.64
N SER A 216 12.25 7.37 20.75
CA SER A 216 12.58 7.99 22.03
C SER A 216 14.09 8.34 22.10
N PRO A 217 14.49 9.26 23.00
CA PRO A 217 15.89 9.67 23.13
C PRO A 217 16.74 8.69 23.95
N VAL A 218 16.18 7.56 24.39
CA VAL A 218 16.87 6.55 25.20
C VAL A 218 16.71 5.17 24.59
N GLU A 219 17.65 4.28 24.89
CA GLU A 219 17.49 2.86 24.58
C GLU A 219 16.26 2.29 25.29
N GLN A 220 15.55 1.38 24.60
CA GLN A 220 14.32 0.78 25.11
C GLN A 220 14.35 -0.73 24.91
N THR A 221 14.04 -1.47 25.97
CA THR A 221 13.67 -2.89 25.87
C THR A 221 12.20 -2.97 25.49
N VAL A 222 11.93 -3.65 24.39
CA VAL A 222 10.62 -3.73 23.76
C VAL A 222 10.19 -5.19 23.65
N ALA A 223 8.96 -5.49 24.02
CA ALA A 223 8.35 -6.78 23.76
C ALA A 223 7.37 -6.69 22.59
N LEU A 224 7.51 -7.57 21.59
CA LEU A 224 6.50 -7.76 20.55
C LEU A 224 5.60 -8.93 20.94
N ARG A 225 4.30 -8.65 21.08
CA ARG A 225 3.27 -9.67 21.28
C ARG A 225 2.43 -9.76 20.01
N THR A 226 2.49 -10.90 19.33
CA THR A 226 1.79 -11.11 18.06
C THR A 226 0.74 -12.19 18.18
N PHE A 227 -0.46 -11.90 17.69
CA PHE A 227 -1.58 -12.84 17.65
C PHE A 227 -1.90 -13.16 16.19
N ILE A 228 -2.02 -14.45 15.87
CA ILE A 228 -2.45 -14.90 14.55
C ILE A 228 -3.89 -15.34 14.64
N PHE A 229 -4.74 -14.83 13.76
CA PHE A 229 -6.14 -15.20 13.62
C PHE A 229 -6.39 -15.95 12.32
N SER A 230 -7.22 -16.99 12.39
CA SER A 230 -7.71 -17.72 11.23
C SER A 230 -8.71 -16.89 10.41
N PRO A 231 -9.05 -17.30 9.18
CA PRO A 231 -10.05 -16.63 8.36
C PRO A 231 -11.44 -16.51 9.03
N GLU A 232 -11.75 -17.41 9.96
CA GLU A 232 -12.99 -17.42 10.75
C GLU A 232 -12.92 -16.49 11.98
N GLY A 233 -11.83 -15.75 12.15
CA GLY A 233 -11.60 -14.82 13.27
C GLY A 233 -11.16 -15.50 14.57
N LYS A 234 -10.80 -16.78 14.54
CA LYS A 234 -10.31 -17.50 15.73
C LYS A 234 -8.82 -17.22 15.94
N LYS A 235 -8.41 -16.83 17.15
CA LYS A 235 -7.00 -16.76 17.52
C LYS A 235 -6.39 -18.16 17.55
N ILE A 236 -5.38 -18.40 16.71
CA ILE A 236 -4.71 -19.71 16.55
C ILE A 236 -3.28 -19.72 17.07
N SER A 237 -2.65 -18.56 17.26
CA SER A 237 -1.30 -18.47 17.85
C SER A 237 -1.13 -17.19 18.67
N THR A 238 -0.20 -17.22 19.62
CA THR A 238 0.28 -16.07 20.38
C THR A 238 1.79 -16.20 20.54
N LEU A 239 2.52 -15.19 20.09
CA LEU A 239 3.98 -15.13 20.13
C LEU A 239 4.40 -13.95 21.00
N LYS A 240 5.48 -14.11 21.77
CA LYS A 240 6.11 -13.01 22.50
C LYS A 240 7.62 -13.08 22.34
N THR A 241 8.24 -11.97 21.92
CA THR A 241 9.69 -11.86 21.78
C THR A 241 10.14 -10.50 22.29
N GLU A 242 11.24 -10.46 23.03
CA GLU A 242 11.84 -9.21 23.53
C GLU A 242 13.10 -8.87 22.75
N THR A 243 13.34 -7.57 22.59
CA THR A 243 14.56 -7.03 21.97
C THR A 243 14.89 -5.68 22.61
N THR A 244 16.15 -5.25 22.49
CA THR A 244 16.56 -3.91 22.91
C THR A 244 16.90 -3.08 21.67
N ILE A 245 16.33 -1.88 21.60
CA ILE A 245 16.46 -0.99 20.44
C ILE A 245 17.10 0.32 20.89
N PRO A 246 18.26 0.72 20.33
CA PRO A 246 18.91 1.98 20.66
C PRO A 246 18.01 3.20 20.38
N ALA A 247 18.29 4.29 21.08
CA ALA A 247 17.63 5.58 20.87
C ALA A 247 17.66 5.99 19.39
N GLY A 248 16.53 6.45 18.86
CA GLY A 248 16.41 6.92 17.48
C GLY A 248 16.58 5.85 16.39
N SER A 249 16.78 4.58 16.75
CA SER A 249 17.09 3.50 15.81
C SER A 249 15.89 2.57 15.54
N THR A 250 16.06 1.66 14.59
CA THR A 250 15.11 0.56 14.34
C THR A 250 15.72 -0.77 14.77
N GLY A 251 14.89 -1.70 15.25
CA GLY A 251 15.26 -3.09 15.48
C GLY A 251 14.32 -4.03 14.73
N GLU A 252 14.85 -5.10 14.15
CA GLU A 252 14.05 -6.15 13.51
C GLU A 252 13.88 -7.33 14.48
N VAL A 253 12.65 -7.84 14.57
CA VAL A 253 12.30 -9.01 15.37
C VAL A 253 11.65 -10.05 14.48
N THR A 254 12.15 -11.29 14.54
CA THR A 254 11.57 -12.43 13.85
C THR A 254 10.80 -13.30 14.84
N GLN A 255 9.57 -13.66 14.48
CA GLN A 255 8.74 -14.61 15.22
C GLN A 255 8.23 -15.69 14.27
N GLU A 256 8.09 -16.91 14.77
CA GLU A 256 7.64 -18.05 13.97
C GLU A 256 6.44 -18.74 14.62
N ALA A 257 5.53 -19.23 13.79
CA ALA A 257 4.40 -20.04 14.21
C ALA A 257 4.16 -21.18 13.22
N THR A 258 3.47 -22.22 13.68
CA THR A 258 2.98 -23.31 12.83
C THR A 258 1.47 -23.31 12.84
N VAL A 259 0.86 -23.33 11.65
CA VAL A 259 -0.57 -23.52 11.47
C VAL A 259 -0.81 -24.94 11.00
N THR A 260 -1.52 -25.74 11.80
CA THR A 260 -1.94 -27.10 11.41
C THR A 260 -3.17 -27.03 10.52
N SER A 261 -3.20 -27.84 9.47
CA SER A 261 -4.29 -27.90 8.48
C SER A 261 -4.70 -26.51 7.96
N PRO A 262 -3.75 -25.75 7.37
CA PRO A 262 -4.00 -24.37 6.95
C PRO A 262 -5.05 -24.31 5.84
N HIS A 263 -6.01 -23.39 5.95
CA HIS A 263 -6.80 -22.95 4.80
C HIS A 263 -5.90 -22.19 3.82
N LEU A 264 -5.63 -22.76 2.64
CA LEU A 264 -4.74 -22.16 1.65
C LEU A 264 -5.46 -21.09 0.82
N TRP A 265 -4.84 -19.92 0.68
CA TRP A 265 -5.30 -18.88 -0.24
C TRP A 265 -5.16 -19.38 -1.68
N SER A 266 -6.18 -19.17 -2.49
CA SER A 266 -6.15 -19.42 -3.93
C SER A 266 -7.10 -18.49 -4.68
N VAL A 267 -7.02 -18.48 -6.01
CA VAL A 267 -7.94 -17.74 -6.89
C VAL A 267 -9.43 -18.07 -6.63
N ASN A 268 -9.74 -19.31 -6.23
CA ASN A 268 -11.11 -19.77 -5.98
C ASN A 268 -11.49 -19.78 -4.50
N HIS A 269 -10.50 -19.82 -3.61
CA HIS A 269 -10.67 -19.77 -2.15
C HIS A 269 -9.75 -18.70 -1.56
N PRO A 270 -10.07 -17.40 -1.75
CA PRO A 270 -9.22 -16.28 -1.37
C PRO A 270 -9.31 -15.94 0.14
N VAL A 271 -9.05 -16.94 0.98
CA VAL A 271 -9.11 -16.80 2.45
C VAL A 271 -7.89 -16.07 2.99
N LEU A 272 -8.10 -15.19 3.97
CA LEU A 272 -7.03 -14.38 4.58
C LEU A 272 -6.93 -14.66 6.08
N TYR A 273 -5.71 -14.80 6.56
CA TYR A 273 -5.35 -14.74 7.96
C TYR A 273 -5.02 -13.31 8.35
N LYS A 274 -4.90 -13.09 9.65
CA LYS A 274 -4.57 -11.79 10.21
C LYS A 274 -3.51 -11.92 11.28
N SER A 275 -2.44 -11.14 11.16
CA SER A 275 -1.47 -10.92 12.23
C SER A 275 -1.79 -9.61 12.92
N PHE A 276 -2.00 -9.65 14.24
CA PHE A 276 -2.15 -8.46 15.07
C PHE A 276 -0.95 -8.37 16.01
N THR A 277 -0.09 -7.37 15.80
CA THR A 277 1.16 -7.17 16.52
C THR A 277 1.01 -6.01 17.49
N GLN A 278 1.25 -6.25 18.78
CA GLN A 278 1.38 -5.21 19.79
C GLN A 278 2.84 -4.98 20.13
N VAL A 279 3.23 -3.71 20.24
CA VAL A 279 4.54 -3.28 20.71
C VAL A 279 4.39 -2.83 22.16
N LEU A 280 5.19 -3.38 23.06
CA LEU A 280 5.17 -3.03 24.48
C LEU A 280 6.51 -2.47 24.94
N ALA A 281 6.49 -1.39 25.70
CA ALA A 281 7.64 -0.86 26.43
C ALA A 281 7.38 -0.99 27.93
N GLY A 282 8.05 -1.96 28.58
CA GLY A 282 7.61 -2.44 29.89
C GLY A 282 6.23 -3.11 29.79
N ASP A 283 5.28 -2.66 30.61
CA ASP A 283 3.90 -3.15 30.63
C ASP A 283 2.93 -2.32 29.76
N GLU A 284 3.39 -1.19 29.19
CA GLU A 284 2.57 -0.31 28.37
C GLU A 284 2.56 -0.75 26.90
N VAL A 285 1.37 -0.87 26.29
CA VAL A 285 1.25 -1.04 24.84
C VAL A 285 1.43 0.31 24.15
N THR A 286 2.49 0.45 23.35
CA THR A 286 2.88 1.71 22.70
C THR A 286 2.47 1.79 21.23
N ASP A 287 2.11 0.66 20.63
CA ASP A 287 1.60 0.58 19.26
C ASP A 287 0.87 -0.75 19.05
N ASP A 288 -0.03 -0.75 18.08
CA ASP A 288 -0.66 -1.94 17.53
C ASP A 288 -0.66 -1.85 16.00
N TYR A 289 -0.48 -2.99 15.35
CA TYR A 289 -0.35 -3.06 13.90
C TYR A 289 -0.99 -4.34 13.37
N GLU A 290 -1.86 -4.17 12.39
CA GLU A 290 -2.56 -5.28 11.74
C GLU A 290 -1.99 -5.53 10.34
N THR A 291 -1.71 -6.80 10.04
CA THR A 291 -1.24 -7.24 8.73
C THR A 291 -2.09 -8.42 8.25
N PRO A 292 -2.95 -8.23 7.22
CA PRO A 292 -3.59 -9.36 6.54
C PRO A 292 -2.54 -10.13 5.73
N PHE A 293 -2.70 -11.45 5.63
CA PHE A 293 -1.86 -12.30 4.79
C PHE A 293 -2.59 -13.57 4.35
N GLY A 294 -2.11 -14.22 3.29
CA GLY A 294 -2.63 -15.51 2.82
C GLY A 294 -1.54 -16.59 2.87
N ILE A 295 -1.91 -17.80 3.29
CA ILE A 295 -1.00 -18.96 3.26
C ILE A 295 -1.13 -19.61 1.89
N ARG A 296 -0.08 -19.59 1.09
CA ARG A 296 -0.03 -20.26 -0.22
C ARG A 296 1.40 -20.51 -0.65
N TYR A 297 1.57 -21.39 -1.62
CA TYR A 297 2.84 -21.56 -2.32
C TYR A 297 2.58 -21.67 -3.83
N PHE A 298 3.58 -21.32 -4.63
CA PHE A 298 3.49 -21.39 -6.07
C PHE A 298 4.86 -21.65 -6.68
N ALA A 299 4.87 -22.12 -7.93
CA ALA A 299 6.10 -22.38 -8.66
C ALA A 299 5.92 -22.05 -10.14
N PHE A 300 6.99 -21.53 -10.75
CA PHE A 300 7.14 -21.44 -12.19
C PHE A 300 8.10 -22.54 -12.63
N ASP A 301 7.56 -23.61 -13.17
CA ASP A 301 8.33 -24.70 -13.76
C ASP A 301 8.56 -24.43 -15.25
N ARG A 302 9.80 -24.60 -15.71
CA ARG A 302 10.20 -24.33 -17.10
C ARG A 302 9.44 -25.17 -18.11
N GLU A 303 9.13 -26.42 -17.78
CA GLU A 303 8.53 -27.39 -18.70
C GLU A 303 7.02 -27.50 -18.49
N LYS A 304 6.56 -27.39 -17.24
CA LYS A 304 5.17 -27.64 -16.84
C LYS A 304 4.36 -26.36 -16.63
N GLY A 305 5.00 -25.20 -16.57
CA GLY A 305 4.35 -23.90 -16.39
C GLY A 305 4.08 -23.57 -14.92
N PHE A 306 2.97 -22.87 -14.66
CA PHE A 306 2.66 -22.32 -13.35
C PHE A 306 1.81 -23.27 -12.49
N PHE A 307 2.15 -23.33 -11.21
CA PHE A 307 1.41 -24.08 -10.19
C PHE A 307 1.05 -23.17 -9.03
N LEU A 308 -0.16 -23.32 -8.49
CA LEU A 308 -0.61 -22.69 -7.25
C LEU A 308 -1.09 -23.78 -6.30
N ASN A 309 -0.51 -23.84 -5.10
CA ASN A 309 -0.79 -24.85 -4.09
C ASN A 309 -0.66 -26.29 -4.63
N GLY A 310 0.32 -26.53 -5.50
CA GLY A 310 0.60 -27.82 -6.12
C GLY A 310 -0.27 -28.16 -7.33
N GLU A 311 -1.30 -27.35 -7.63
CA GLU A 311 -2.21 -27.57 -8.76
C GLU A 311 -1.75 -26.78 -9.99
N PRO A 312 -1.62 -27.40 -11.17
CA PRO A 312 -1.27 -26.71 -12.40
C PRO A 312 -2.40 -25.77 -12.83
N MET A 313 -2.07 -24.53 -13.19
CA MET A 313 -3.07 -23.60 -13.73
C MET A 313 -2.47 -22.65 -14.76
N LYS A 314 -3.32 -22.19 -15.69
CA LYS A 314 -2.95 -21.11 -16.62
C LYS A 314 -3.22 -19.75 -15.97
N ILE A 315 -2.29 -18.82 -16.15
CA ILE A 315 -2.47 -17.41 -15.82
C ILE A 315 -3.26 -16.78 -16.96
N LEU A 316 -4.53 -16.51 -16.71
CA LEU A 316 -5.47 -15.85 -17.61
C LEU A 316 -5.49 -14.36 -17.25
N GLY A 317 -4.37 -13.70 -17.59
CA GLY A 317 -4.08 -12.33 -17.16
C GLY A 317 -4.62 -11.26 -18.09
N VAL A 318 -4.99 -10.12 -17.51
CA VAL A 318 -5.25 -8.87 -18.23
C VAL A 318 -4.30 -7.78 -17.76
N CYS A 319 -3.90 -6.88 -18.68
CA CYS A 319 -3.22 -5.64 -18.32
C CYS A 319 -4.27 -4.60 -17.93
N ASN A 320 -4.06 -3.91 -16.82
CA ASN A 320 -5.02 -2.93 -16.30
C ASN A 320 -4.31 -1.61 -15.96
N HIS A 321 -4.68 -0.53 -16.64
CA HIS A 321 -4.33 0.82 -16.23
C HIS A 321 -5.14 1.24 -14.98
N HIS A 322 -4.75 2.36 -14.36
CA HIS A 322 -5.29 2.78 -13.06
C HIS A 322 -6.57 3.61 -13.14
N ASP A 323 -6.91 4.17 -14.30
CA ASP A 323 -8.08 5.02 -14.44
C ASP A 323 -9.39 4.22 -14.35
N LEU A 324 -10.45 4.91 -13.90
CA LEU A 324 -11.79 4.37 -13.69
C LEU A 324 -12.78 5.04 -14.66
N GLY A 325 -12.35 5.29 -15.90
CA GLY A 325 -13.16 5.87 -16.95
C GLY A 325 -13.67 7.27 -16.60
N CYS A 326 -14.98 7.42 -16.42
CA CYS A 326 -15.61 8.71 -16.12
C CYS A 326 -15.22 9.32 -14.78
N LEU A 327 -14.61 8.54 -13.88
CA LEU A 327 -14.06 9.05 -12.61
C LEU A 327 -12.62 9.57 -12.77
N GLY A 328 -12.03 9.42 -13.96
CA GLY A 328 -10.63 9.71 -14.20
C GLY A 328 -9.75 8.79 -13.35
N ALA A 329 -8.70 9.34 -12.77
CA ALA A 329 -7.79 8.62 -11.89
C ALA A 329 -8.28 8.53 -10.43
N ALA A 330 -9.27 9.33 -10.01
CA ALA A 330 -9.71 9.38 -8.62
C ALA A 330 -10.18 7.99 -8.15
N ILE A 331 -9.42 7.40 -7.22
CA ILE A 331 -9.67 6.02 -6.78
C ILE A 331 -11.04 5.92 -6.11
N ASN A 332 -11.84 4.98 -6.58
CA ASN A 332 -13.11 4.63 -5.96
C ASN A 332 -13.17 3.12 -5.80
N THR A 333 -13.14 2.66 -4.54
CA THR A 333 -13.06 1.22 -4.22
C THR A 333 -14.20 0.42 -4.84
N ARG A 334 -15.41 0.99 -4.89
CA ARG A 334 -16.57 0.27 -5.48
C ARG A 334 -16.51 0.20 -7.00
N ALA A 335 -16.08 1.27 -7.67
CA ALA A 335 -15.88 1.25 -9.12
C ALA A 335 -14.79 0.24 -9.50
N LEU A 336 -13.70 0.20 -8.72
CA LEU A 336 -12.63 -0.76 -8.91
C LEU A 336 -13.07 -2.21 -8.64
N GLU A 337 -13.82 -2.44 -7.56
CA GLU A 337 -14.42 -3.74 -7.25
C GLU A 337 -15.34 -4.21 -8.39
N ARG A 338 -16.20 -3.33 -8.91
CA ARG A 338 -17.05 -3.63 -10.07
C ARG A 338 -16.23 -4.00 -11.30
N GLN A 339 -15.13 -3.30 -11.57
CA GLN A 339 -14.24 -3.62 -12.68
C GLN A 339 -13.64 -5.04 -12.52
N LEU A 340 -13.19 -5.38 -11.32
CA LEU A 340 -12.68 -6.71 -11.02
C LEU A 340 -13.76 -7.80 -11.08
N GLU A 341 -15.00 -7.52 -10.67
CA GLU A 341 -16.14 -8.44 -10.82
C GLU A 341 -16.38 -8.78 -12.30
N ILE A 342 -16.34 -7.79 -13.18
CA ILE A 342 -16.49 -7.97 -14.64
C ILE A 342 -15.35 -8.81 -15.19
N LEU A 343 -14.10 -8.51 -14.82
CA LEU A 343 -12.94 -9.29 -15.25
C LEU A 343 -12.98 -10.74 -14.75
N LYS A 344 -13.41 -10.95 -13.50
CA LYS A 344 -13.61 -12.29 -12.93
C LYS A 344 -14.69 -13.05 -13.70
N ALA A 345 -15.81 -12.40 -14.01
CA ALA A 345 -16.91 -13.00 -14.79
C ALA A 345 -16.50 -13.34 -16.23
N MET A 346 -15.57 -12.59 -16.82
CA MET A 346 -14.95 -12.92 -18.11
C MET A 346 -14.06 -14.18 -18.05
N GLY A 347 -13.64 -14.60 -16.84
CA GLY A 347 -12.75 -15.73 -16.61
C GLY A 347 -11.29 -15.33 -16.33
N ALA A 348 -11.00 -14.04 -16.18
CA ALA A 348 -9.67 -13.60 -15.79
C ALA A 348 -9.34 -14.05 -14.35
N ASN A 349 -8.11 -14.49 -14.14
CA ASN A 349 -7.62 -14.89 -12.81
C ASN A 349 -6.35 -14.14 -12.39
N ALA A 350 -5.85 -13.24 -13.24
CA ALA A 350 -4.67 -12.45 -12.95
C ALA A 350 -4.75 -11.02 -13.51
N ILE A 351 -4.06 -10.10 -12.85
CA ILE A 351 -3.93 -8.70 -13.23
C ILE A 351 -2.45 -8.35 -13.34
N ARG A 352 -2.07 -7.63 -14.40
CA ARG A 352 -0.81 -6.88 -14.48
C ARG A 352 -1.10 -5.40 -14.32
N THR A 353 -0.43 -4.74 -13.37
CA THR A 353 -0.63 -3.32 -13.05
C THR A 353 0.16 -2.43 -14.01
N SER A 354 -0.20 -2.47 -15.29
CA SER A 354 0.47 -1.73 -16.36
C SER A 354 0.35 -0.21 -16.14
N HIS A 355 1.43 0.54 -15.95
CA HIS A 355 2.83 0.15 -15.84
C HIS A 355 3.46 0.82 -14.61
N ASN A 356 2.79 0.67 -13.47
CA ASN A 356 3.07 1.43 -12.27
C ASN A 356 2.47 0.77 -11.01
N PRO A 357 2.98 1.11 -9.80
CA PRO A 357 2.40 0.65 -8.56
C PRO A 357 0.90 0.96 -8.51
N PRO A 358 0.04 0.00 -8.15
CA PRO A 358 -1.40 0.22 -8.06
C PRO A 358 -1.77 0.97 -6.77
N ALA A 359 -3.04 1.32 -6.64
CA ALA A 359 -3.57 1.77 -5.35
C ALA A 359 -3.65 0.58 -4.39
N PRO A 360 -3.42 0.75 -3.07
CA PRO A 360 -3.55 -0.34 -2.10
C PRO A 360 -4.90 -1.06 -2.16
N GLU A 361 -5.97 -0.33 -2.50
CA GLU A 361 -7.33 -0.87 -2.68
C GLU A 361 -7.40 -1.95 -3.76
N LEU A 362 -6.61 -1.84 -4.84
CA LEU A 362 -6.56 -2.88 -5.88
C LEU A 362 -6.03 -4.18 -5.32
N LEU A 363 -4.90 -4.14 -4.61
CA LEU A 363 -4.27 -5.34 -4.07
C LEU A 363 -5.12 -5.95 -2.95
N ASN A 364 -5.73 -5.12 -2.11
CA ASN A 364 -6.72 -5.54 -1.12
C ASN A 364 -7.92 -6.26 -1.75
N LEU A 365 -8.43 -5.77 -2.88
CA LEU A 365 -9.50 -6.42 -3.62
C LEU A 365 -9.01 -7.70 -4.30
N CYS A 366 -7.84 -7.70 -4.94
CA CYS A 366 -7.24 -8.90 -5.55
C CYS A 366 -7.02 -10.01 -4.51
N ASP A 367 -6.62 -9.66 -3.29
CA ASP A 367 -6.47 -10.60 -2.18
C ASP A 367 -7.80 -11.24 -1.79
N ARG A 368 -8.87 -10.45 -1.63
CA ARG A 368 -10.20 -10.92 -1.19
C ARG A 368 -11.00 -11.58 -2.30
N MET A 369 -10.82 -11.15 -3.54
CA MET A 369 -11.54 -11.66 -4.70
C MET A 369 -10.82 -12.83 -5.35
N GLY A 370 -9.53 -13.03 -5.08
CA GLY A 370 -8.73 -14.12 -5.65
C GLY A 370 -8.24 -13.81 -7.06
N PHE A 371 -7.34 -12.83 -7.19
CA PHE A 371 -6.56 -12.58 -8.40
C PHE A 371 -5.08 -12.74 -8.11
N LEU A 372 -4.34 -13.31 -9.06
CA LEU A 372 -2.89 -13.26 -9.08
C LEU A 372 -2.44 -11.89 -9.62
N VAL A 373 -1.41 -11.29 -9.06
CA VAL A 373 -0.94 -9.96 -9.47
C VAL A 373 0.52 -10.00 -9.89
N MET A 374 0.80 -9.43 -11.06
CA MET A 374 2.11 -8.96 -11.48
C MET A 374 2.16 -7.46 -11.20
N ASP A 375 2.87 -7.09 -10.13
CA ASP A 375 2.96 -5.72 -9.65
C ASP A 375 4.16 -5.04 -10.30
N GLU A 376 3.92 -3.97 -11.05
CA GLU A 376 4.89 -3.37 -11.96
C GLU A 376 5.34 -1.98 -11.53
N ALA A 377 6.65 -1.80 -11.41
CA ALA A 377 7.22 -0.57 -10.86
C ALA A 377 7.33 0.56 -11.88
N PHE A 378 7.72 0.27 -13.13
CA PHE A 378 8.14 1.30 -14.08
C PHE A 378 7.74 1.00 -15.53
N ASP A 379 7.37 2.04 -16.27
CA ASP A 379 7.22 1.98 -17.73
C ASP A 379 8.52 2.30 -18.48
N MET A 380 9.36 3.16 -17.92
CA MET A 380 10.66 3.54 -18.47
C MET A 380 11.70 3.56 -17.36
N TRP A 381 12.97 3.36 -17.72
CA TRP A 381 14.09 3.62 -16.83
C TRP A 381 14.65 5.02 -17.09
N LYS A 382 15.89 5.13 -17.57
CA LYS A 382 16.55 6.42 -17.82
C LYS A 382 16.18 6.98 -19.18
N ILE A 383 15.98 6.12 -20.17
CA ILE A 383 15.61 6.55 -21.51
C ILE A 383 14.12 6.84 -21.55
N ASN A 384 13.80 8.12 -21.73
CA ASN A 384 12.44 8.60 -21.82
C ASN A 384 11.69 7.99 -23.02
N LYS A 385 10.40 7.68 -22.81
CA LYS A 385 9.44 7.35 -23.88
C LYS A 385 8.61 8.57 -24.31
N THR A 386 8.50 9.57 -23.44
CA THR A 386 7.89 10.88 -23.69
C THR A 386 8.79 11.99 -23.10
N PRO A 387 8.79 13.22 -23.64
CA PRO A 387 9.79 14.24 -23.29
C PRO A 387 9.91 14.58 -21.79
N PHE A 388 8.85 14.40 -20.99
CA PHE A 388 8.82 14.80 -19.58
C PHE A 388 8.43 13.67 -18.62
N ASP A 389 8.55 12.41 -19.03
CA ASP A 389 8.22 11.27 -18.15
C ASP A 389 9.21 11.10 -16.97
N TYR A 390 8.96 10.07 -16.16
CA TYR A 390 9.75 9.76 -14.97
C TYR A 390 11.23 9.45 -15.25
N GLY A 391 11.63 9.21 -16.50
CA GLY A 391 13.05 9.03 -16.83
C GLY A 391 13.93 10.22 -16.44
N LEU A 392 13.33 11.43 -16.33
CA LEU A 392 14.03 12.62 -15.83
C LEU A 392 14.36 12.57 -14.33
N ASP A 393 13.59 11.81 -13.54
CA ASP A 393 13.74 11.68 -12.09
C ASP A 393 14.38 10.33 -11.68
N PHE A 394 14.53 9.40 -12.63
CA PHE A 394 14.91 8.01 -12.38
C PHE A 394 16.20 7.91 -11.57
N ASP A 395 17.26 8.61 -11.96
CA ASP A 395 18.59 8.51 -11.33
C ASP A 395 18.58 8.82 -9.83
N GLU A 396 17.72 9.74 -9.40
CA GLU A 396 17.60 10.13 -7.99
C GLU A 396 16.58 9.27 -7.24
N TRP A 397 15.48 8.87 -7.87
CA TRP A 397 14.30 8.37 -7.16
C TRP A 397 14.00 6.87 -7.32
N HIS A 398 14.53 6.19 -8.35
CA HIS A 398 14.13 4.82 -8.67
C HIS A 398 14.30 3.84 -7.51
N GLN A 399 15.37 3.97 -6.71
CA GLN A 399 15.59 3.09 -5.56
C GLN A 399 14.54 3.32 -4.49
N ALA A 400 14.21 4.57 -4.16
CA ALA A 400 13.20 4.88 -3.16
C ALA A 400 11.82 4.40 -3.62
N ASP A 401 11.43 4.68 -4.86
CA ASP A 401 10.12 4.29 -5.39
C ASP A 401 9.96 2.77 -5.51
N LEU A 402 10.99 2.04 -5.96
CA LEU A 402 10.94 0.58 -6.02
C LEU A 402 10.88 -0.05 -4.62
N ARG A 403 11.68 0.48 -3.67
CA ARG A 403 11.66 -0.02 -2.28
C ARG A 403 10.30 0.21 -1.64
N ASP A 404 9.72 1.39 -1.83
CA ASP A 404 8.44 1.75 -1.21
C ASP A 404 7.29 0.91 -1.76
N MET A 405 7.24 0.64 -3.07
CA MET A 405 6.26 -0.32 -3.66
C MET A 405 6.38 -1.70 -3.00
N ILE A 406 7.58 -2.28 -2.96
CA ILE A 406 7.78 -3.64 -2.44
C ILE A 406 7.47 -3.70 -0.94
N LEU A 407 7.93 -2.73 -0.17
CA LEU A 407 7.66 -2.68 1.27
C LEU A 407 6.17 -2.61 1.56
N ARG A 408 5.44 -1.75 0.85
CA ARG A 408 3.99 -1.61 0.95
C ARG A 408 3.27 -2.91 0.60
N ASP A 409 3.71 -3.58 -0.47
CA ASP A 409 2.87 -4.58 -1.14
C ASP A 409 3.27 -6.05 -0.84
N ARG A 410 4.45 -6.30 -0.26
CA ARG A 410 5.01 -7.66 -0.06
C ARG A 410 4.18 -8.63 0.80
N ASN A 411 3.23 -8.13 1.58
CA ASN A 411 2.34 -8.98 2.39
C ASN A 411 1.09 -9.45 1.64
N HIS A 412 0.78 -8.87 0.47
CA HIS A 412 -0.37 -9.28 -0.33
C HIS A 412 -0.17 -10.69 -0.90
N PRO A 413 -1.03 -11.67 -0.58
CA PRO A 413 -1.02 -12.97 -1.24
C PRO A 413 -1.43 -12.86 -2.70
N SER A 414 -2.06 -11.79 -3.18
CA SER A 414 -2.36 -11.66 -4.61
C SER A 414 -1.09 -11.53 -5.46
N VAL A 415 -0.08 -10.76 -5.00
CA VAL A 415 1.16 -10.51 -5.73
C VAL A 415 1.99 -11.78 -5.86
N ILE A 416 2.33 -12.19 -7.09
CA ILE A 416 3.18 -13.36 -7.39
C ILE A 416 4.43 -13.01 -8.19
N ILE A 417 4.51 -11.82 -8.77
CA ILE A 417 5.62 -11.37 -9.61
C ILE A 417 5.88 -9.89 -9.32
N TRP A 418 7.15 -9.51 -9.20
CA TRP A 418 7.60 -8.11 -9.24
C TRP A 418 8.12 -7.79 -10.65
N SER A 419 7.47 -6.88 -11.37
CA SER A 419 7.93 -6.39 -12.67
C SER A 419 8.73 -5.10 -12.51
N ILE A 420 9.98 -5.10 -12.95
CA ILE A 420 10.89 -3.94 -12.83
C ILE A 420 10.86 -3.02 -14.05
N GLY A 421 10.10 -3.37 -15.10
CA GLY A 421 10.09 -2.59 -16.34
C GLY A 421 9.10 -3.12 -17.38
N ASN A 422 8.70 -2.23 -18.28
CA ASN A 422 7.88 -2.55 -19.44
C ASN A 422 8.53 -2.00 -20.71
N GLU A 423 8.79 -2.83 -21.71
CA GLU A 423 9.27 -2.42 -23.04
C GLU A 423 10.37 -1.35 -22.94
N ILE A 424 11.32 -1.58 -22.04
CA ILE A 424 12.32 -0.60 -21.68
C ILE A 424 13.24 -0.34 -22.88
N PRO A 425 13.50 0.91 -23.28
CA PRO A 425 14.39 1.20 -24.41
C PRO A 425 15.81 0.65 -24.25
N GLU A 426 16.29 0.58 -23.01
CA GLU A 426 17.60 0.01 -22.64
C GLU A 426 17.73 -1.49 -22.99
N GLN A 427 16.67 -2.18 -23.44
CA GLN A 427 16.76 -3.51 -24.07
C GLN A 427 17.59 -3.51 -25.38
N TRP A 428 17.78 -2.34 -25.99
CA TRP A 428 18.55 -2.18 -27.23
C TRP A 428 19.94 -1.58 -27.02
N ASP A 429 20.38 -1.41 -25.77
CA ASP A 429 21.72 -0.94 -25.43
C ASP A 429 22.34 -1.68 -24.23
N THR A 430 23.59 -1.32 -23.91
CA THR A 430 24.35 -1.99 -22.84
C THR A 430 24.04 -1.49 -21.43
N SER A 431 23.32 -0.38 -21.29
CA SER A 431 22.96 0.17 -19.98
C SER A 431 21.91 -0.70 -19.26
N GLY A 432 21.06 -1.41 -20.02
CA GLY A 432 20.10 -2.36 -19.47
C GLY A 432 20.75 -3.52 -18.73
N LEU A 433 21.95 -3.94 -19.17
CA LEU A 433 22.76 -4.98 -18.50
C LEU A 433 23.25 -4.56 -17.10
N ARG A 434 23.20 -3.27 -16.77
CA ARG A 434 23.55 -2.74 -15.44
C ARG A 434 22.31 -2.43 -14.61
N ILE A 435 21.31 -1.77 -15.20
CA ILE A 435 20.12 -1.31 -14.48
C ILE A 435 19.26 -2.50 -14.04
N ALA A 436 19.05 -3.51 -14.90
CA ALA A 436 18.21 -4.65 -14.54
C ALA A 436 18.74 -5.44 -13.32
N PRO A 437 20.05 -5.80 -13.24
CA PRO A 437 20.60 -6.42 -12.04
C PRO A 437 20.52 -5.55 -10.77
N GLU A 438 20.67 -4.23 -10.90
CA GLU A 438 20.52 -3.30 -9.76
C GLU A 438 19.08 -3.34 -9.21
N LEU A 439 18.08 -3.14 -10.06
CA LEU A 439 16.67 -3.20 -9.66
C LEU A 439 16.30 -4.59 -9.10
N ALA A 440 16.77 -5.66 -9.73
CA ALA A 440 16.57 -7.01 -9.24
C ALA A 440 17.26 -7.24 -7.88
N GLY A 441 18.42 -6.64 -7.64
CA GLY A 441 19.13 -6.67 -6.36
C GLY A 441 18.32 -6.00 -5.24
N ILE A 442 17.71 -4.84 -5.54
CA ILE A 442 16.81 -4.15 -4.63
C ILE A 442 15.63 -5.06 -4.28
N VAL A 443 14.97 -5.66 -5.27
CA VAL A 443 13.83 -6.54 -5.04
C VAL A 443 14.22 -7.74 -4.18
N LYS A 444 15.29 -8.46 -4.54
CA LYS A 444 15.78 -9.63 -3.76
C LYS A 444 16.14 -9.29 -2.32
N SER A 445 16.60 -8.06 -2.06
CA SER A 445 16.95 -7.62 -0.71
C SER A 445 15.72 -7.42 0.19
N LEU A 446 14.54 -7.17 -0.40
CA LEU A 446 13.29 -6.89 0.31
C LEU A 446 12.31 -8.06 0.29
N ASP A 447 12.25 -8.78 -0.83
CA ASP A 447 11.39 -9.94 -1.03
C ASP A 447 12.03 -10.96 -2.00
N PRO A 448 12.71 -12.00 -1.49
CA PRO A 448 13.22 -13.09 -2.30
C PRO A 448 12.17 -14.19 -2.58
N THR A 449 10.93 -14.07 -2.08
CA THR A 449 9.92 -15.13 -2.16
C THR A 449 9.14 -15.14 -3.48
N ARG A 450 9.29 -14.09 -4.29
CA ARG A 450 8.59 -13.91 -5.56
C ARG A 450 9.59 -13.72 -6.70
N PRO A 451 9.34 -14.28 -7.89
CA PRO A 451 10.15 -14.02 -9.07
C PRO A 451 10.11 -12.55 -9.49
N ILE A 452 11.20 -12.13 -10.13
CA ILE A 452 11.37 -10.81 -10.74
C ILE A 452 11.24 -10.97 -12.25
N THR A 453 10.55 -10.05 -12.91
CA THR A 453 10.40 -10.03 -14.36
C THR A 453 10.56 -8.61 -14.93
N SER A 454 10.63 -8.52 -16.25
CA SER A 454 10.44 -7.29 -17.02
C SER A 454 9.69 -7.69 -18.29
N ALA A 455 8.71 -6.90 -18.72
CA ALA A 455 8.05 -7.16 -19.99
C ALA A 455 8.97 -6.69 -21.13
N CYS A 456 9.44 -7.63 -21.95
CA CYS A 456 10.36 -7.35 -23.06
C CYS A 456 9.65 -7.49 -24.40
N ASN A 457 9.87 -6.52 -25.30
CA ASN A 457 9.37 -6.52 -26.68
C ASN A 457 10.49 -6.65 -27.71
N ASN A 458 11.76 -6.64 -27.28
CA ASN A 458 12.85 -7.16 -28.10
C ASN A 458 12.76 -8.71 -28.09
N PRO A 459 12.69 -9.38 -29.25
CA PRO A 459 12.64 -10.85 -29.31
C PRO A 459 13.92 -11.53 -28.81
N ASN A 460 15.04 -10.79 -28.72
CA ASN A 460 16.30 -11.22 -28.10
C ASN A 460 16.79 -10.10 -27.16
N PRO A 461 16.10 -9.88 -26.02
CA PRO A 461 16.32 -8.76 -25.12
C PRO A 461 17.61 -8.87 -24.30
#